data_AF-A0A6V7NK63-F1
#
_entry.id   AF-A0A6V7NK63-F1
#
_cell.length_a   1.000
_cell.length_b   1.000
_cell.length_c   1.000
_cell.angle_alpha   90.00
_cell.angle_beta   90.00
_cell.angle_gamma   90.00
#
_symmetry.space_group_name_H-M   'P 1'
#
loop_
_entity.id
_entity.type
_entity.pdbx_description
1 polymer ?
#
loop_
_entity_poly.entity_id
_entity_poly.type
_entity_poly.pdbx_seq_one_letter_code
_entity_poly.pdbx_strand_id
1 'polypeptide(L)'
;MLCDLRNYIPDKSLDEAHSSPGLHAAAGPGLAEECATLGGCRTGMAKMTNAYDLPARKVIHTVGPKYAVKYHTAAENALSHCYRSCLELLIENGLQSIATGCIYTEAKNYPREPAAHVAIRTVRRFLEKQKDKITAVVFCTTTSSDTEIYKRLLPLYFPRDKHEEEIAVSKLPADVGDENGETIIDERKIRIKPLPAVSTNVPKPSTAPVDSPVADLGLTLRRGNLYDGSFKLDSYLDPAFMSLIKDPDQRRMEQWEKAAQARSGFNCGKLLGFGDLGGPPLSAAEEYSLHSRYLAKANSVNLSEIAEMKIVYRGGVDSEGRPVMVIVGAHFLLRCLDLERFVLYVVKEFEPLIQKPYTLVYFHSAASLQMQPDLGFMKRLQQILGRKHQRNLHAIYVLHPTLGLRAGIFALQLFVDGEVWKKVVYVDRLVQLFRYVPREQLTIPDFVFQHDLEVNGGKGLIVDPRTKYIYQRPSA
;
A
#
# COMPACT_ATOMS: atom_id res chain seq x y z
N MET A 1 -17.02 8.17 8.50
CA MET A 1 -15.53 8.19 8.47
C MET A 1 -15.05 7.37 9.66
N LEU A 2 -14.06 6.50 9.48
CA LEU A 2 -13.52 5.70 10.57
C LEU A 2 -12.26 6.37 11.12
N CYS A 3 -12.27 6.62 12.42
CA CYS A 3 -11.14 7.09 13.20
C CYS A 3 -10.48 5.89 13.88
N ASP A 4 -9.20 5.64 13.59
CA ASP A 4 -8.41 4.74 14.41
C ASP A 4 -7.87 5.51 15.62
N LEU A 5 -8.26 5.03 16.80
CA LEU A 5 -7.73 5.48 18.07
C LEU A 5 -6.41 4.73 18.32
N ARG A 6 -5.34 5.50 18.49
CA ARG A 6 -3.95 5.06 18.62
C ARG A 6 -3.68 4.29 19.90
N ASN A 7 -4.49 4.41 20.95
CA ASN A 7 -4.29 3.69 22.21
C ASN A 7 -5.60 3.28 22.90
N TYR A 8 -5.58 2.08 23.49
CA TYR A 8 -6.48 1.70 24.59
C TYR A 8 -5.86 2.20 25.90
N ILE A 9 -6.57 3.05 26.63
CA ILE A 9 -6.24 3.34 28.04
C ILE A 9 -7.56 3.28 28.82
N PRO A 10 -7.72 2.36 29.79
CA PRO A 10 -8.87 2.39 30.70
C PRO A 10 -8.85 3.72 31.49
N ASP A 11 -10.02 4.34 31.67
CA ASP A 11 -10.22 5.61 32.40
C ASP A 11 -9.52 6.87 31.85
N LYS A 12 -9.12 6.91 30.56
CA LYS A 12 -8.68 8.16 29.92
C LYS A 12 -9.46 8.49 28.66
N SER A 13 -9.76 9.78 28.53
CA SER A 13 -10.54 10.39 27.45
C SER A 13 -9.94 10.08 26.07
N LEU A 14 -10.84 10.04 25.09
CA LEU A 14 -10.58 9.92 23.67
C LEU A 14 -9.96 11.24 23.15
N ASP A 15 -8.78 11.58 23.66
CA ASP A 15 -8.11 12.86 23.43
C ASP A 15 -7.37 12.89 22.07
N GLU A 16 -7.19 14.10 21.57
CA GLU A 16 -6.56 14.44 20.28
C GLU A 16 -5.21 13.73 20.05
N ALA A 17 -4.40 13.57 21.11
CA ALA A 17 -3.09 12.88 21.08
C ALA A 17 -3.17 11.42 20.62
N HIS A 18 -4.36 10.81 20.67
CA HIS A 18 -4.60 9.43 20.34
C HIS A 18 -5.56 9.24 19.16
N SER A 19 -5.91 10.30 18.44
CA SER A 19 -6.76 10.23 17.25
C SER A 19 -5.94 10.26 15.95
N SER A 20 -6.58 10.02 14.81
CA SER A 20 -5.97 10.30 13.51
C SER A 20 -5.59 11.79 13.41
N PRO A 21 -4.34 12.11 13.03
CA PRO A 21 -3.83 13.47 13.10
C PRO A 21 -4.68 14.41 12.24
N GLY A 22 -5.09 15.54 12.82
CA GLY A 22 -5.93 16.54 12.16
C GLY A 22 -7.44 16.27 12.22
N LEU A 23 -7.91 15.13 12.76
CA LEU A 23 -9.34 14.84 12.83
C LEU A 23 -10.08 15.75 13.81
N HIS A 24 -9.60 15.88 15.05
CA HIS A 24 -10.23 16.76 16.05
C HIS A 24 -10.14 18.22 15.61
N ALA A 25 -8.99 18.64 15.06
CA ALA A 25 -8.83 19.97 14.48
C ALA A 25 -9.83 20.26 13.35
N ALA A 26 -10.15 19.27 12.50
CA ALA A 26 -11.09 19.43 11.39
C ALA A 26 -12.57 19.26 11.80
N ALA A 27 -12.85 18.52 12.86
CA ALA A 27 -14.22 18.33 13.38
C ALA A 27 -14.66 19.42 14.35
N GLY A 28 -13.71 20.16 14.94
CA GLY A 28 -14.00 21.15 15.97
C GLY A 28 -14.10 20.54 17.38
N PRO A 29 -14.23 21.40 18.42
CA PRO A 29 -14.14 20.99 19.83
C PRO A 29 -15.27 20.04 20.26
N GLY A 30 -16.45 20.14 19.62
CA GLY A 30 -17.59 19.29 19.96
C GLY A 30 -17.30 17.79 19.86
N LEU A 31 -16.42 17.38 18.92
CA LEU A 31 -16.01 15.99 18.80
C LEU A 31 -15.32 15.48 20.07
N ALA A 32 -14.44 16.29 20.67
CA ALA A 32 -13.73 15.93 21.89
C ALA A 32 -14.69 15.82 23.09
N GLU A 33 -15.68 16.71 23.17
CA GLU A 33 -16.69 16.71 24.23
C GLU A 33 -17.56 15.44 24.19
N GLU A 34 -18.10 15.07 23.03
CA GLU A 34 -18.88 13.83 22.88
C GLU A 34 -18.02 12.59 23.14
N CYS A 35 -16.78 12.60 22.64
CA CYS A 35 -15.80 11.56 22.89
C CYS A 35 -15.52 11.35 24.39
N ALA A 36 -15.49 12.41 25.20
CA ALA A 36 -15.33 12.30 26.66
C ALA A 36 -16.51 11.60 27.33
N THR A 37 -17.74 11.75 26.80
CA THR A 37 -18.94 11.08 27.35
C THR A 37 -18.99 9.57 27.08
N LEU A 38 -18.21 9.07 26.11
CA LEU A 38 -18.25 7.66 25.71
C LEU A 38 -17.57 6.70 26.70
N GLY A 39 -16.77 7.20 27.66
CA GLY A 39 -16.08 6.33 28.64
C GLY A 39 -15.03 5.40 28.00
N GLY A 40 -14.32 5.86 26.97
CA GLY A 40 -13.28 5.09 26.27
C GLY A 40 -13.82 3.98 25.36
N CYS A 41 -12.92 3.21 24.73
CA CYS A 41 -13.29 2.11 23.81
C CYS A 41 -12.31 0.95 23.94
N ARG A 42 -12.78 -0.30 24.04
CA ARG A 42 -11.90 -1.48 24.19
C ARG A 42 -11.21 -1.83 22.87
N THR A 43 -10.01 -2.41 22.94
CA THR A 43 -9.33 -2.95 21.75
C THR A 43 -10.23 -3.93 21.00
N GLY A 44 -10.32 -3.78 19.68
CA GLY A 44 -11.22 -4.58 18.86
C GLY A 44 -12.63 -4.01 18.74
N MET A 45 -13.10 -3.20 19.69
CA MET A 45 -14.45 -2.63 19.67
C MET A 45 -14.47 -1.28 18.96
N ALA A 46 -15.66 -0.88 18.51
CA ALA A 46 -15.91 0.43 17.92
C ALA A 46 -17.05 1.16 18.67
N LYS A 47 -17.00 2.50 18.64
CA LYS A 47 -18.05 3.41 19.12
C LYS A 47 -18.28 4.51 18.10
N MET A 48 -19.41 5.20 18.14
CA MET A 48 -19.75 6.21 17.15
C MET A 48 -20.15 7.52 17.79
N THR A 49 -19.77 8.61 17.13
CA THR A 49 -20.10 9.99 17.49
C THR A 49 -20.66 10.74 16.29
N ASN A 50 -21.19 11.93 16.52
CA ASN A 50 -21.37 12.92 15.46
C ASN A 50 -20.01 13.34 14.87
N ALA A 51 -20.05 13.86 13.65
CA ALA A 51 -18.87 14.27 12.91
C ALA A 51 -18.61 15.78 12.93
N TYR A 52 -19.56 16.56 13.46
CA TYR A 52 -19.44 18.02 13.65
C TYR A 52 -19.06 18.74 12.35
N ASP A 53 -17.92 19.45 12.32
CA ASP A 53 -17.50 20.25 11.17
C ASP A 53 -16.97 19.41 10.00
N LEU A 54 -16.83 18.09 10.16
CA LEU A 54 -16.42 17.20 9.08
C LEU A 54 -17.52 17.03 8.02
N PRO A 55 -17.16 16.80 6.75
CA PRO A 55 -18.13 16.51 5.69
C PRO A 55 -18.83 15.15 5.86
N ALA A 56 -18.34 14.28 6.74
CA ALA A 56 -18.96 13.00 7.06
C ALA A 56 -20.19 13.19 7.96
N ARG A 57 -21.15 12.26 7.92
CA ARG A 57 -22.31 12.29 8.84
C ARG A 57 -21.96 11.86 10.27
N LYS A 58 -21.11 10.84 10.37
CA LYS A 58 -20.71 10.19 11.63
C LYS A 58 -19.24 9.82 11.61
N VAL A 59 -18.64 9.77 12.80
CA VAL A 59 -17.30 9.24 13.02
C VAL A 59 -17.41 7.96 13.84
N ILE A 60 -16.81 6.87 13.33
CA ILE A 60 -16.71 5.59 14.04
C ILE A 60 -15.30 5.48 14.59
N HIS A 61 -15.16 5.39 15.90
CA HIS A 61 -13.90 5.30 16.61
C HIS A 61 -13.64 3.85 17.02
N THR A 62 -12.49 3.31 16.63
CA THR A 62 -12.08 1.94 16.99
C THR A 62 -10.66 1.94 17.52
N VAL A 63 -10.31 0.96 18.36
CA VAL A 63 -8.96 0.84 18.92
C VAL A 63 -8.26 -0.40 18.38
N GLY A 64 -7.33 -0.21 17.46
CA GLY A 64 -6.47 -1.30 16.96
C GLY A 64 -5.51 -1.88 18.03
N PRO A 65 -5.09 -3.15 17.89
CA PRO A 65 -4.22 -3.83 18.84
C PRO A 65 -2.75 -3.38 18.73
N LYS A 66 -2.03 -3.41 19.85
CA LYS A 66 -0.57 -3.33 19.87
C LYS A 66 -0.01 -4.70 19.52
N TYR A 67 0.85 -4.75 18.50
CA TYR A 67 1.41 -6.01 18.02
C TYR A 67 2.65 -6.40 18.83
N ALA A 68 2.69 -7.67 19.23
CA ALA A 68 3.87 -8.31 19.78
C ALA A 68 3.92 -9.72 19.21
N VAL A 69 5.11 -10.21 18.86
CA VAL A 69 5.29 -11.53 18.23
C VAL A 69 4.64 -12.65 19.07
N LYS A 70 4.78 -12.59 20.40
CA LYS A 70 4.15 -13.54 21.34
C LYS A 70 2.62 -13.58 21.31
N TYR A 71 1.97 -12.53 20.81
CA TYR A 71 0.52 -12.38 20.77
C TYR A 71 0.00 -12.20 19.33
N HIS A 72 0.72 -12.76 18.34
CA HIS A 72 0.37 -12.68 16.92
C HIS A 72 -1.13 -12.93 16.68
N THR A 73 -1.65 -14.09 17.11
CA THR A 73 -3.04 -14.46 16.85
C THR A 73 -4.05 -13.58 17.57
N ALA A 74 -3.74 -13.13 18.79
CA ALA A 74 -4.63 -12.23 19.52
C ALA A 74 -4.69 -10.85 18.84
N ALA A 75 -3.56 -10.36 18.33
CA ALA A 75 -3.51 -9.12 17.55
C ALA A 75 -4.28 -9.26 16.23
N GLU A 76 -4.19 -10.41 15.56
CA GLU A 76 -4.91 -10.67 14.32
C GLU A 76 -6.44 -10.66 14.52
N ASN A 77 -6.92 -11.39 15.52
CA ASN A 77 -8.34 -11.44 15.86
C ASN A 77 -8.87 -10.08 16.30
N ALA A 78 -8.11 -9.35 17.13
CA ALA A 78 -8.50 -8.01 17.57
C ALA A 78 -8.56 -7.02 16.39
N LEU A 79 -7.63 -7.11 15.43
CA LEU A 79 -7.64 -6.27 14.24
C LEU A 79 -8.84 -6.58 13.34
N SER A 80 -9.13 -7.86 13.11
CA SER A 80 -10.33 -8.30 12.39
C SER A 80 -11.61 -7.78 13.06
N HIS A 81 -11.68 -7.89 14.40
CA HIS A 81 -12.81 -7.41 15.18
C HIS A 81 -13.01 -5.89 15.06
N CYS A 82 -11.94 -5.10 14.94
CA CYS A 82 -12.05 -3.65 14.72
C CYS A 82 -12.82 -3.35 13.43
N TYR A 83 -12.43 -3.96 12.31
CA TYR A 83 -13.09 -3.74 11.02
C TYR A 83 -14.54 -4.22 11.05
N ARG A 84 -14.79 -5.39 11.64
CA ARG A 84 -16.14 -5.95 11.77
C ARG A 84 -17.07 -5.06 12.58
N SER A 85 -16.66 -4.66 13.79
CA SER A 85 -17.44 -3.80 14.67
C SER A 85 -17.79 -2.47 14.00
N CYS A 86 -16.88 -1.93 13.19
CA CYS A 86 -17.15 -0.70 12.45
C CYS A 86 -18.18 -0.87 11.34
N LEU A 87 -18.16 -2.00 10.63
CA LEU A 87 -19.13 -2.32 9.58
C LEU A 87 -20.51 -2.68 10.16
N GLU A 88 -20.55 -3.30 11.33
CA GLU A 88 -21.79 -3.57 12.08
C GLU A 88 -22.45 -2.24 12.50
N LEU A 89 -21.69 -1.35 13.14
CA LEU A 89 -22.19 -0.01 13.52
C LEU A 89 -22.69 0.81 12.32
N LEU A 90 -22.03 0.68 11.17
CA LEU A 90 -22.45 1.31 9.92
C LEU A 90 -23.88 0.87 9.54
N ILE A 91 -24.13 -0.44 9.54
CA ILE A 91 -25.42 -1.03 9.19
C ILE A 91 -26.49 -0.67 10.22
N GLU A 92 -26.17 -0.81 11.51
CA GLU A 92 -27.11 -0.51 12.62
C GLU A 92 -27.63 0.93 12.57
N ASN A 93 -26.82 1.86 12.05
CA ASN A 93 -27.17 3.27 11.95
C ASN A 93 -27.68 3.68 10.56
N GLY A 94 -28.00 2.72 9.69
CA GLY A 94 -28.57 2.97 8.37
C GLY A 94 -27.64 3.74 7.42
N LEU A 95 -26.33 3.67 7.64
CA LEU A 95 -25.32 4.28 6.78
C LEU A 95 -24.89 3.29 5.69
N GLN A 96 -24.56 3.80 4.50
CA GLN A 96 -24.26 2.97 3.33
C GLN A 96 -22.81 3.04 2.85
N SER A 97 -22.03 3.98 3.37
CA SER A 97 -20.66 4.20 2.92
C SER A 97 -19.72 4.48 4.08
N ILE A 98 -18.55 3.84 4.06
CA ILE A 98 -17.51 4.04 5.07
C ILE A 98 -16.15 4.28 4.41
N ALA A 99 -15.40 5.23 4.96
CA ALA A 99 -13.99 5.45 4.64
C ALA A 99 -13.16 4.99 5.85
N THR A 100 -12.28 4.02 5.66
CA THR A 100 -11.45 3.41 6.70
C THR A 100 -9.97 3.62 6.45
N GLY A 101 -9.24 4.09 7.47
CA GLY A 101 -7.78 4.16 7.44
C GLY A 101 -7.12 2.81 7.77
N CYS A 102 -5.78 2.80 7.76
CA CYS A 102 -5.00 1.69 8.28
C CYS A 102 -5.01 1.70 9.83
N ILE A 103 -5.79 0.81 10.44
CA ILE A 103 -5.93 0.67 11.91
C ILE A 103 -4.62 0.19 12.59
N TYR A 104 -3.68 -0.31 11.79
CA TYR A 104 -2.41 -0.91 12.20
C TYR A 104 -1.21 0.05 12.04
N THR A 105 -1.31 1.24 12.64
CA THR A 105 -0.27 2.28 12.52
C THR A 105 1.12 1.84 13.00
N GLU A 106 2.18 2.53 12.53
CA GLU A 106 3.57 2.27 12.94
C GLU A 106 3.75 2.27 14.46
N ALA A 107 3.04 3.14 15.18
CA ALA A 107 3.07 3.21 16.64
C ALA A 107 2.62 1.91 17.33
N LYS A 108 1.87 1.04 16.63
CA LYS A 108 1.39 -0.26 17.12
C LYS A 108 2.31 -1.41 16.76
N ASN A 109 3.42 -1.17 16.05
CA ASN A 109 4.42 -2.16 15.63
C ASN A 109 3.85 -3.38 14.86
N TYR A 110 2.67 -3.23 14.24
CA TYR A 110 2.04 -4.32 13.49
C TYR A 110 2.66 -4.40 12.08
N PRO A 111 3.14 -5.56 11.63
CA PRO A 111 3.59 -5.76 10.26
C PRO A 111 2.53 -5.34 9.23
N ARG A 112 2.88 -4.38 8.37
CA ARG A 112 1.93 -3.72 7.44
C ARG A 112 1.20 -4.70 6.52
N GLU A 113 1.95 -5.57 5.85
CA GLU A 113 1.40 -6.49 4.85
C GLU A 113 0.49 -7.57 5.48
N PRO A 114 0.90 -8.30 6.54
CA PRO A 114 -0.01 -9.18 7.28
C PRO A 114 -1.26 -8.45 7.78
N ALA A 115 -1.14 -7.22 8.28
CA ALA A 115 -2.29 -6.46 8.74
C ALA A 115 -3.24 -6.04 7.60
N ALA A 116 -2.71 -5.73 6.43
CA ALA A 116 -3.50 -5.43 5.23
C ALA A 116 -4.29 -6.66 4.76
N HIS A 117 -3.68 -7.86 4.81
CA HIS A 117 -4.40 -9.12 4.54
C HIS A 117 -5.61 -9.27 5.46
N VAL A 118 -5.45 -9.05 6.76
CA VAL A 118 -6.56 -9.11 7.74
C VAL A 118 -7.64 -8.10 7.41
N ALA A 119 -7.26 -6.84 7.19
CA ALA A 119 -8.21 -5.76 6.88
C ALA A 119 -9.06 -6.08 5.65
N ILE A 120 -8.41 -6.44 4.54
CA ILE A 120 -9.08 -6.70 3.26
C ILE A 120 -9.92 -7.97 3.34
N ARG A 121 -9.39 -9.05 3.95
CA ARG A 121 -10.11 -10.31 4.14
C ARG A 121 -11.38 -10.11 4.97
N THR A 122 -11.31 -9.41 6.09
CA THR A 122 -12.48 -9.17 6.95
C THR A 122 -13.54 -8.37 6.20
N VAL A 123 -13.16 -7.30 5.50
CA VAL A 123 -14.09 -6.51 4.68
C VAL A 123 -14.72 -7.36 3.57
N ARG A 124 -13.91 -8.15 2.86
CA ARG A 124 -14.40 -9.06 1.81
C ARG A 124 -15.46 -10.02 2.34
N ARG A 125 -15.16 -10.74 3.43
CA ARG A 125 -16.11 -11.70 4.06
C ARG A 125 -17.38 -11.03 4.55
N PHE A 126 -17.26 -9.82 5.12
CA PHE A 126 -18.41 -9.08 5.59
C PHE A 126 -19.32 -8.65 4.42
N LEU A 127 -18.72 -8.17 3.32
CA LEU A 127 -19.46 -7.78 2.11
C LEU A 127 -20.12 -8.98 1.42
N GLU A 128 -19.51 -10.17 1.44
CA GLU A 128 -20.14 -11.40 0.94
C GLU A 128 -21.47 -11.71 1.65
N LYS A 129 -21.55 -11.42 2.96
CA LYS A 129 -22.75 -11.67 3.78
C LYS A 129 -23.78 -10.54 3.71
N GLN A 130 -23.34 -9.28 3.57
CA GLN A 130 -24.20 -8.09 3.71
C GLN A 130 -24.13 -7.14 2.49
N LYS A 131 -23.96 -7.67 1.28
CA LYS A 131 -23.76 -6.89 0.04
C LYS A 131 -24.83 -5.83 -0.22
N ASP A 132 -26.08 -6.09 0.14
CA ASP A 132 -27.21 -5.24 -0.23
C ASP A 132 -27.35 -3.99 0.67
N LYS A 133 -26.59 -3.93 1.77
CA LYS A 133 -26.67 -2.84 2.76
C LYS A 133 -25.57 -1.80 2.64
N ILE A 134 -24.48 -2.12 1.92
CA ILE A 134 -23.28 -1.28 1.83
C ILE A 134 -23.02 -0.94 0.37
N THR A 135 -23.02 0.34 0.05
CA THR A 135 -22.75 0.86 -1.30
C THR A 135 -21.25 0.98 -1.57
N ALA A 136 -20.47 1.43 -0.58
CA ALA A 136 -19.03 1.66 -0.78
C ALA A 136 -18.22 1.53 0.51
N VAL A 137 -17.07 0.85 0.39
CA VAL A 137 -16.01 0.83 1.41
C VAL A 137 -14.75 1.42 0.77
N VAL A 138 -14.22 2.50 1.36
CA VAL A 138 -13.04 3.20 0.85
C VAL A 138 -11.88 2.98 1.81
N PHE A 139 -10.78 2.37 1.33
CA PHE A 139 -9.54 2.27 2.09
C PHE A 139 -8.70 3.55 1.91
N CYS A 140 -8.53 4.32 2.98
CA CYS A 140 -7.76 5.55 3.02
C CYS A 140 -6.34 5.28 3.51
N THR A 141 -5.40 5.13 2.59
CA THR A 141 -3.98 4.95 2.90
C THR A 141 -3.30 6.31 3.04
N THR A 142 -2.49 6.48 4.10
CA THR A 142 -1.73 7.72 4.35
C THR A 142 -0.31 7.64 3.80
N THR A 143 0.31 6.46 3.82
CA THR A 143 1.66 6.24 3.32
C THR A 143 1.64 5.67 1.90
N SER A 144 2.69 5.97 1.12
CA SER A 144 2.89 5.33 -0.20
C SER A 144 3.03 3.80 -0.05
N SER A 145 3.75 3.36 0.99
CA SER A 145 3.94 1.93 1.28
C SER A 145 2.62 1.18 1.48
N ASP A 146 1.67 1.73 2.26
CA ASP A 146 0.36 1.09 2.45
C ASP A 146 -0.43 1.10 1.15
N THR A 147 -0.41 2.21 0.41
CA THR A 147 -1.12 2.34 -0.88
C THR A 147 -0.70 1.24 -1.86
N GLU A 148 0.58 0.91 -1.92
CA GLU A 148 1.11 -0.12 -2.79
C GLU A 148 0.76 -1.53 -2.32
N ILE A 149 0.81 -1.77 -1.01
CA ILE A 149 0.33 -3.02 -0.42
C ILE A 149 -1.14 -3.24 -0.80
N TYR A 150 -2.01 -2.25 -0.60
CA TYR A 150 -3.43 -2.35 -0.97
C TYR A 150 -3.62 -2.55 -2.48
N LYS A 151 -2.86 -1.86 -3.34
CA LYS A 151 -2.92 -2.07 -4.80
C LYS A 151 -2.59 -3.50 -5.22
N ARG A 152 -1.63 -4.14 -4.54
CA ARG A 152 -1.25 -5.54 -4.80
C ARG A 152 -2.26 -6.54 -4.24
N LEU A 153 -2.77 -6.28 -3.04
CA LEU A 153 -3.63 -7.23 -2.32
C LEU A 153 -5.09 -7.16 -2.72
N LEU A 154 -5.63 -5.99 -3.06
CA LEU A 154 -7.05 -5.84 -3.42
C LEU A 154 -7.47 -6.76 -4.58
N PRO A 155 -6.72 -6.91 -5.69
CA PRO A 155 -7.08 -7.87 -6.74
C PRO A 155 -7.09 -9.33 -6.29
N LEU A 156 -6.33 -9.70 -5.26
CA LEU A 156 -6.33 -11.07 -4.72
C LEU A 156 -7.63 -11.37 -3.96
N TYR A 157 -8.17 -10.37 -3.27
CA TYR A 157 -9.41 -10.51 -2.48
C TYR A 157 -10.66 -10.08 -3.22
N PHE A 158 -10.53 -9.23 -4.24
CA PHE A 158 -11.58 -8.70 -5.09
C PHE A 158 -11.15 -8.83 -6.56
N PRO A 159 -11.02 -10.06 -7.07
CA PRO A 159 -10.63 -10.28 -8.46
C PRO A 159 -11.67 -9.70 -9.41
N ARG A 160 -11.20 -9.01 -10.45
CA ARG A 160 -12.05 -8.34 -11.45
C ARG A 160 -12.34 -9.25 -12.64
N ASP A 161 -11.36 -10.08 -12.99
CA ASP A 161 -11.39 -10.98 -14.14
C ASP A 161 -10.92 -12.40 -13.74
N LYS A 162 -11.26 -13.41 -14.56
CA LYS A 162 -10.86 -14.81 -14.33
C LYS A 162 -9.35 -14.99 -14.17
N HIS A 163 -8.55 -14.20 -14.89
CA HIS A 163 -7.10 -14.25 -14.76
C HIS A 163 -6.61 -13.80 -13.36
N GLU A 164 -7.24 -12.79 -12.77
CA GLU A 164 -6.91 -12.36 -11.40
C GLU A 164 -7.36 -13.41 -10.39
N GLU A 165 -8.48 -14.08 -10.64
CA GLU A 165 -8.98 -15.17 -9.81
C GLU A 165 -8.00 -16.36 -9.78
N GLU A 166 -7.46 -16.78 -10.93
CA GLU A 166 -6.42 -17.81 -11.01
C GLU A 166 -5.15 -17.43 -10.23
N ILE A 167 -4.71 -16.18 -10.36
CA ILE A 167 -3.57 -15.65 -9.61
C ILE A 167 -3.86 -15.65 -8.11
N ALA A 168 -5.06 -15.23 -7.70
CA ALA A 168 -5.47 -15.17 -6.30
C ALA A 168 -5.39 -16.53 -5.63
N VAL A 169 -5.86 -17.59 -6.28
CA VAL A 169 -5.79 -18.98 -5.76
C VAL A 169 -4.34 -19.38 -5.45
N SER A 170 -3.38 -18.98 -6.27
CA SER A 170 -1.96 -19.31 -6.07
C SER A 170 -1.23 -18.45 -5.03
N LYS A 171 -1.70 -17.21 -4.80
CA LYS A 171 -0.98 -16.18 -4.02
C LYS A 171 -1.62 -15.84 -2.68
N LEU A 172 -2.87 -16.24 -2.44
CA LEU A 172 -3.50 -16.06 -1.13
C LEU A 172 -2.75 -16.88 -0.07
N PRO A 173 -2.58 -16.35 1.15
CA PRO A 173 -1.97 -17.09 2.24
C PRO A 173 -2.79 -18.34 2.57
N ALA A 174 -2.11 -19.43 2.97
CA ALA A 174 -2.74 -20.71 3.29
C ALA A 174 -3.82 -20.60 4.38
N ASP A 175 -3.70 -19.63 5.29
CA ASP A 175 -4.72 -19.28 6.28
C ASP A 175 -5.59 -18.14 5.75
N VAL A 176 -6.63 -18.49 5.00
CA VAL A 176 -7.66 -17.56 4.50
C VAL A 176 -8.75 -17.27 5.54
N GLY A 177 -8.51 -17.62 6.82
CA GLY A 177 -9.45 -17.44 7.92
C GLY A 177 -10.77 -18.21 7.78
N ASP A 178 -11.63 -18.08 8.78
CA ASP A 178 -12.97 -18.64 8.83
C ASP A 178 -13.99 -17.81 8.02
N GLU A 179 -15.28 -18.17 8.11
CA GLU A 179 -16.38 -17.45 7.45
C GLU A 179 -16.49 -15.97 7.86
N ASN A 180 -15.82 -15.57 8.95
CA ASN A 180 -15.78 -14.21 9.47
C ASN A 180 -14.42 -13.53 9.28
N GLY A 181 -13.47 -14.20 8.61
CA GLY A 181 -12.11 -13.73 8.34
C GLY A 181 -11.13 -13.84 9.52
N GLU A 182 -11.46 -14.62 10.56
CA GLU A 182 -10.61 -14.89 11.73
C GLU A 182 -9.72 -16.11 11.51
N THR A 183 -8.53 -16.16 12.13
CA THR A 183 -7.63 -17.31 11.94
C THR A 183 -8.12 -18.55 12.68
N ILE A 184 -8.14 -19.67 11.97
CA ILE A 184 -8.59 -20.95 12.53
C ILE A 184 -7.42 -21.58 13.27
N ILE A 185 -7.43 -21.50 14.60
CA ILE A 185 -6.50 -22.26 15.44
C ILE A 185 -7.13 -23.61 15.75
N ASP A 186 -6.67 -24.68 15.10
CA ASP A 186 -7.18 -26.05 15.35
C ASP A 186 -7.00 -26.50 16.82
N GLU A 187 -6.00 -25.97 17.52
CA GLU A 187 -5.72 -26.26 18.94
C GLU A 187 -6.79 -25.72 19.91
N ARG A 188 -7.69 -24.82 19.47
CA ARG A 188 -8.77 -24.27 20.30
C ARG A 188 -10.16 -24.83 19.99
N LYS A 189 -10.30 -25.78 19.05
CA LYS A 189 -11.54 -26.53 18.91
C LYS A 189 -11.72 -27.39 20.16
N ILE A 190 -12.56 -26.93 21.08
CA ILE A 190 -12.95 -27.69 22.25
C ILE A 190 -13.48 -29.04 21.72
N ARG A 191 -12.75 -30.13 22.00
CA ARG A 191 -13.26 -31.50 21.84
C ARG A 191 -14.35 -31.68 22.90
N ILE A 192 -15.54 -31.15 22.63
CA ILE A 192 -16.72 -31.47 23.42
C ILE A 192 -17.05 -32.92 23.04
N LYS A 193 -16.46 -33.88 23.76
CA LYS A 193 -17.08 -35.19 23.86
C LYS A 193 -18.40 -34.94 24.59
N PRO A 194 -19.56 -35.32 24.01
CA PRO A 194 -20.81 -35.21 24.73
C PRO A 194 -20.67 -35.96 26.05
N LEU A 195 -20.90 -35.28 27.17
CA LEU A 195 -21.03 -35.97 28.45
C LEU A 195 -22.20 -36.95 28.34
N PRO A 196 -22.08 -38.17 28.91
CA PRO A 196 -23.17 -39.14 28.89
C PRO A 196 -24.40 -38.53 29.56
N ALA A 197 -25.53 -38.60 28.85
CA ALA A 197 -26.80 -38.06 29.28
C ALA A 197 -27.23 -38.68 30.62
N VAL A 198 -27.23 -37.88 31.68
CA VAL A 198 -27.92 -38.20 32.92
C VAL A 198 -29.29 -37.55 32.86
N SER A 199 -30.32 -38.38 32.77
CA SER A 199 -31.72 -37.98 32.83
C SER A 199 -32.09 -37.62 34.27
N THR A 200 -32.53 -36.39 34.52
CA THR A 200 -33.34 -36.07 35.70
C THR A 200 -34.50 -35.15 35.32
N ASN A 201 -35.70 -35.76 35.37
CA ASN A 201 -37.02 -35.14 35.25
C ASN A 201 -37.33 -34.28 36.48
N VAL A 202 -37.66 -32.98 36.32
CA VAL A 202 -38.55 -32.22 37.24
C VAL A 202 -39.24 -31.08 36.45
N PRO A 203 -40.53 -30.73 36.73
CA PRO A 203 -41.45 -30.10 35.79
C PRO A 203 -41.60 -28.56 35.87
N LYS A 204 -42.15 -28.01 34.78
CA LYS A 204 -42.49 -26.61 34.50
C LYS A 204 -43.80 -26.18 35.20
N PRO A 205 -43.90 -24.98 35.80
CA PRO A 205 -45.20 -24.38 36.12
C PRO A 205 -45.70 -23.42 35.03
N SER A 206 -47.03 -23.35 34.96
CA SER A 206 -47.89 -22.75 33.94
C SER A 206 -48.19 -21.26 34.12
N THR A 207 -48.57 -20.64 33.01
CA THR A 207 -49.17 -19.31 32.83
C THR A 207 -50.61 -19.17 33.37
N ALA A 208 -50.99 -17.97 33.80
CA ALA A 208 -52.37 -17.46 33.86
C ALA A 208 -52.42 -15.91 33.66
N PRO A 209 -53.55 -15.31 33.21
CA PRO A 209 -53.64 -13.96 32.59
C PRO A 209 -54.35 -12.91 33.49
N VAL A 210 -54.76 -11.75 32.90
CA VAL A 210 -55.72 -10.69 33.38
C VAL A 210 -55.03 -9.48 34.09
N ASP A 211 -55.26 -8.16 33.87
CA ASP A 211 -56.14 -7.30 33.04
C ASP A 211 -55.60 -5.83 33.01
N SER A 212 -56.14 -5.00 32.11
CA SER A 212 -56.13 -3.51 32.14
C SER A 212 -57.53 -2.99 32.56
N PRO A 213 -57.70 -1.80 33.17
CA PRO A 213 -58.03 -0.54 32.45
C PRO A 213 -57.40 0.71 33.16
N VAL A 214 -57.48 1.99 32.78
CA VAL A 214 -58.54 2.87 32.24
C VAL A 214 -57.88 4.10 31.58
N ALA A 215 -58.57 4.72 30.62
CA ALA A 215 -58.28 5.99 29.94
C ALA A 215 -58.32 7.24 30.88
N ASP A 216 -57.80 8.40 30.44
CA ASP A 216 -58.65 9.53 30.00
C ASP A 216 -57.86 10.75 29.47
N LEU A 217 -58.58 11.52 28.64
CA LEU A 217 -58.47 12.94 28.30
C LEU A 217 -57.31 13.47 27.44
N GLY A 218 -57.64 13.66 26.16
CA GLY A 218 -56.96 14.60 25.28
C GLY A 218 -57.43 16.05 25.42
N LEU A 219 -56.66 16.97 24.86
CA LEU A 219 -57.14 18.28 24.42
C LEU A 219 -56.43 18.68 23.13
N THR A 220 -57.19 18.63 22.04
CA THR A 220 -56.95 19.34 20.79
C THR A 220 -57.26 20.83 20.97
N LEU A 221 -56.47 21.72 20.36
CA LEU A 221 -56.94 23.07 20.01
C LEU A 221 -56.45 23.49 18.63
N ARG A 222 -57.40 24.10 17.92
CA ARG A 222 -57.53 24.38 16.49
C ARG A 222 -56.86 25.72 16.09
N ARG A 223 -56.26 25.70 14.89
CA ARG A 223 -56.55 26.54 13.70
C ARG A 223 -56.42 28.08 13.78
N GLY A 224 -55.67 28.63 12.82
CA GLY A 224 -55.83 30.03 12.38
C GLY A 224 -54.93 30.39 11.18
N ASN A 225 -55.48 30.34 9.97
CA ASN A 225 -54.99 31.06 8.78
C ASN A 225 -55.65 32.45 8.75
N LEU A 226 -54.92 33.54 8.49
CA LEU A 226 -55.41 34.65 7.65
C LEU A 226 -54.32 35.71 7.31
N TYR A 227 -54.05 35.89 5.99
CA TYR A 227 -53.81 37.14 5.22
C TYR A 227 -52.65 38.06 5.67
N ASP A 228 -51.64 38.34 4.84
CA ASP A 228 -51.60 39.21 3.65
C ASP A 228 -50.50 40.26 3.94
N GLY A 229 -49.74 40.67 2.92
CA GLY A 229 -48.69 41.68 3.10
C GLY A 229 -47.42 41.41 2.30
N SER A 230 -47.51 41.58 0.99
CA SER A 230 -46.36 41.93 0.15
C SER A 230 -45.68 43.20 0.70
N PHE A 231 -44.58 43.04 1.43
CA PHE A 231 -43.67 44.13 1.75
C PHE A 231 -42.28 43.84 1.17
N LYS A 232 -41.91 44.67 0.19
CA LYS A 232 -40.58 44.73 -0.44
C LYS A 232 -39.48 44.75 0.64
N LEU A 233 -38.67 43.70 0.68
CA LEU A 233 -37.39 43.71 1.41
C LEU A 233 -36.27 43.07 0.58
N ASP A 234 -36.31 43.23 -0.74
CA ASP A 234 -35.24 42.74 -1.64
C ASP A 234 -34.04 43.70 -1.76
N SER A 235 -34.05 44.84 -1.05
CA SER A 235 -32.97 45.84 -1.17
C SER A 235 -32.01 45.92 0.02
N TYR A 236 -32.10 45.01 1.00
CA TYR A 236 -31.26 45.03 2.21
C TYR A 236 -30.78 43.66 2.69
N LEU A 237 -30.62 42.68 1.78
CA LEU A 237 -30.05 41.38 2.14
C LEU A 237 -28.55 41.33 1.81
N ASP A 238 -27.74 41.21 2.86
CA ASP A 238 -26.30 41.00 2.80
C ASP A 238 -25.97 39.70 2.03
N PRO A 239 -25.03 39.70 1.07
CA PRO A 239 -24.58 38.48 0.40
C PRO A 239 -24.10 37.36 1.35
N ALA A 240 -23.69 37.69 2.58
CA ALA A 240 -23.40 36.69 3.61
C ALA A 240 -24.66 35.92 4.04
N PHE A 241 -25.82 36.58 4.13
CA PHE A 241 -27.09 35.98 4.54
C PHE A 241 -27.70 35.10 3.43
N MET A 242 -27.56 35.50 2.18
CA MET A 242 -28.01 34.69 1.02
C MET A 242 -27.21 33.38 0.86
N SER A 243 -25.98 33.32 1.40
CA SER A 243 -25.15 32.11 1.39
C SER A 243 -25.62 31.03 2.38
N LEU A 244 -26.45 31.39 3.37
CA LEU A 244 -26.97 30.48 4.39
C LEU A 244 -28.18 29.66 3.92
N ILE A 245 -28.86 30.08 2.85
CA ILE A 245 -30.10 29.43 2.34
C ILE A 245 -29.78 28.35 1.27
N LYS A 246 -28.53 28.26 0.81
CA LYS A 246 -28.11 27.12 -0.03
C LYS A 246 -28.07 25.84 0.80
N ASP A 247 -28.77 24.81 0.30
CA ASP A 247 -28.75 23.43 0.79
C ASP A 247 -27.31 23.02 1.15
N PRO A 248 -27.04 22.58 2.40
CA PRO A 248 -25.70 22.23 2.85
C PRO A 248 -25.02 21.14 1.99
N ASP A 249 -25.77 20.33 1.25
CA ASP A 249 -25.21 19.36 0.30
C ASP A 249 -24.59 20.04 -0.94
N GLN A 250 -25.18 21.14 -1.41
CA GLN A 250 -24.72 21.87 -2.60
C GLN A 250 -23.41 22.60 -2.34
N ARG A 251 -23.28 23.19 -1.14
CA ARG A 251 -22.05 23.85 -0.67
C ARG A 251 -20.88 22.86 -0.55
N ARG A 252 -21.17 21.62 -0.12
CA ARG A 252 -20.20 20.52 -0.03
C ARG A 252 -19.71 20.06 -1.41
N MET A 253 -20.60 20.03 -2.41
CA MET A 253 -20.27 19.63 -3.78
C MET A 253 -19.35 20.66 -4.48
N GLU A 254 -19.64 21.96 -4.35
CA GLU A 254 -18.83 23.03 -4.92
C GLU A 254 -17.40 23.09 -4.34
N GLN A 255 -17.22 22.79 -3.04
CA GLN A 255 -15.91 22.71 -2.41
C GLN A 255 -15.09 21.52 -2.91
N TRP A 256 -15.74 20.36 -3.12
CA TRP A 256 -15.12 19.17 -3.69
C TRP A 256 -14.67 19.41 -5.14
N GLU A 257 -15.51 20.04 -5.96
CA GLU A 257 -15.17 20.37 -7.35
C GLU A 257 -14.00 21.36 -7.45
N LYS A 258 -13.95 22.40 -6.60
CA LYS A 258 -12.81 23.32 -6.55
C LYS A 258 -11.52 22.61 -6.13
N ALA A 259 -11.58 21.69 -5.18
CA ALA A 259 -10.43 20.89 -4.77
C ALA A 259 -9.99 19.88 -5.85
N ALA A 260 -10.94 19.32 -6.61
CA ALA A 260 -10.68 18.45 -7.75
C ALA A 260 -10.09 19.22 -8.94
N GLN A 261 -10.59 20.42 -9.24
CA GLN A 261 -10.08 21.31 -10.28
C GLN A 261 -8.67 21.83 -9.94
N ALA A 262 -8.38 22.15 -8.67
CA ALA A 262 -7.03 22.49 -8.23
C ALA A 262 -6.02 21.31 -8.38
N ARG A 263 -6.51 20.07 -8.33
CA ARG A 263 -5.72 18.85 -8.61
C ARG A 263 -5.68 18.48 -10.10
N SER A 264 -6.53 19.09 -10.93
CA SER A 264 -6.63 18.83 -12.38
C SER A 264 -5.51 19.47 -13.21
N GLY A 265 -4.62 20.27 -12.61
CA GLY A 265 -3.46 20.86 -13.28
C GLY A 265 -2.31 19.88 -13.57
N PHE A 266 -2.59 18.59 -13.75
CA PHE A 266 -1.58 17.55 -13.97
C PHE A 266 -1.94 16.69 -15.19
N ASN A 267 -1.11 16.80 -16.23
CA ASN A 267 -1.25 16.17 -17.54
C ASN A 267 -1.73 14.70 -17.54
N CYS A 268 -2.80 14.46 -18.29
CA CYS A 268 -3.51 13.18 -18.49
C CYS A 268 -2.65 12.07 -19.14
N GLY A 269 -1.49 12.38 -19.71
CA GLY A 269 -0.58 11.38 -20.31
C GLY A 269 0.15 10.46 -19.32
N LYS A 270 0.16 10.78 -18.01
CA LYS A 270 0.94 10.04 -16.99
C LYS A 270 0.28 8.77 -16.43
N LEU A 271 -1.00 8.54 -16.70
CA LEU A 271 -1.78 7.48 -16.05
C LEU A 271 -1.63 6.10 -16.72
N LEU A 272 -1.12 6.04 -17.95
CA LEU A 272 -1.09 4.81 -18.77
C LEU A 272 0.32 4.30 -19.11
N GLY A 273 1.36 4.66 -18.35
CA GLY A 273 2.70 4.05 -18.49
C GLY A 273 3.52 4.53 -19.69
N PHE A 274 2.88 4.97 -20.78
CA PHE A 274 3.54 5.67 -21.87
C PHE A 274 3.94 7.09 -21.44
N GLY A 275 5.03 7.19 -20.69
CA GLY A 275 5.77 8.44 -20.55
C GLY A 275 6.11 8.98 -21.93
N ASP A 276 6.13 10.29 -22.06
CA ASP A 276 6.37 11.06 -23.29
C ASP A 276 7.56 10.52 -24.11
N LEU A 277 7.30 9.58 -25.01
CA LEU A 277 8.28 9.04 -25.94
C LEU A 277 8.61 10.06 -27.04
N GLY A 278 7.82 11.13 -27.17
CA GLY A 278 7.78 12.05 -28.29
C GLY A 278 8.25 13.49 -28.04
N GLY A 279 8.80 13.81 -26.86
CA GLY A 279 9.44 15.10 -26.63
C GLY A 279 10.77 15.24 -27.41
N PRO A 280 11.12 16.43 -27.92
CA PRO A 280 12.43 16.65 -28.54
C PRO A 280 13.56 16.34 -27.56
N PRO A 281 14.73 15.84 -28.04
CA PRO A 281 15.85 15.55 -27.17
C PRO A 281 16.29 16.83 -26.44
N LEU A 282 16.47 16.73 -25.12
CA LEU A 282 16.92 17.84 -24.30
C LEU A 282 18.30 18.32 -24.76
N SER A 283 18.51 19.62 -24.75
CA SER A 283 19.84 20.20 -24.95
C SER A 283 20.79 19.75 -23.83
N ALA A 284 22.09 19.78 -24.09
CA ALA A 284 23.08 19.40 -23.08
C ALA A 284 23.00 20.26 -21.80
N ALA A 285 22.58 21.53 -21.92
CA ALA A 285 22.37 22.43 -20.79
C ALA A 285 21.14 22.05 -19.96
N GLU A 286 20.04 21.66 -20.62
CA GLU A 286 18.82 21.20 -19.94
C GLU A 286 19.03 19.88 -19.22
N GLU A 287 19.72 18.92 -19.84
CA GLU A 287 20.08 17.64 -19.19
C GLU A 287 20.98 17.87 -17.98
N TYR A 288 21.97 18.76 -18.09
CA TYR A 288 22.83 19.11 -16.96
C TYR A 288 22.03 19.75 -15.81
N SER A 289 21.15 20.70 -16.12
CA SER A 289 20.29 21.35 -15.11
C SER A 289 19.34 20.34 -14.46
N LEU A 290 18.76 19.43 -15.26
CA LEU A 290 17.91 18.35 -14.78
C LEU A 290 18.69 17.44 -13.81
N HIS A 291 19.86 16.97 -14.24
CA HIS A 291 20.74 16.13 -13.42
C HIS A 291 21.10 16.83 -12.09
N SER A 292 21.57 18.08 -12.14
CA SER A 292 21.92 18.87 -10.95
C SER A 292 20.75 19.03 -9.98
N ARG A 293 19.52 19.25 -10.48
CA ARG A 293 18.32 19.35 -9.65
C ARG A 293 18.00 18.04 -8.93
N TYR A 294 18.10 16.91 -9.63
CA TYR A 294 17.87 15.59 -9.03
C TYR A 294 18.96 15.25 -8.01
N LEU A 295 20.22 15.56 -8.29
CA LEU A 295 21.32 15.35 -7.35
C LEU A 295 21.15 16.20 -6.07
N ALA A 296 20.78 17.47 -6.20
CA ALA A 296 20.50 18.34 -5.05
C ALA A 296 19.37 17.78 -4.18
N LYS A 297 18.29 17.30 -4.81
CA LYS A 297 17.18 16.64 -4.10
C LYS A 297 17.59 15.32 -3.46
N ALA A 298 18.46 14.53 -4.09
CA ALA A 298 18.95 13.27 -3.53
C ALA A 298 19.86 13.46 -2.32
N ASN A 299 20.52 14.62 -2.23
CA ASN A 299 21.35 15.00 -1.08
C ASN A 299 20.53 15.49 0.10
N SER A 300 19.31 15.98 -0.11
CA SER A 300 18.44 16.48 0.98
C SER A 300 17.50 15.42 1.58
N VAL A 301 17.33 14.27 0.92
CA VAL A 301 16.40 13.21 1.33
C VAL A 301 17.17 12.03 1.93
N ASN A 302 16.62 11.43 3.00
CA ASN A 302 17.14 10.17 3.53
C ASN A 302 16.74 9.00 2.62
N LEU A 303 17.73 8.23 2.16
CA LEU A 303 17.59 7.13 1.21
C LEU A 303 18.10 5.80 1.80
N SER A 304 18.29 5.71 3.12
CA SER A 304 18.81 4.50 3.79
C SER A 304 17.93 3.27 3.54
N GLU A 305 16.61 3.45 3.59
CA GLU A 305 15.63 2.37 3.35
C GLU A 305 15.79 1.75 1.95
N ILE A 306 16.13 2.57 0.95
CA ILE A 306 16.33 2.09 -0.43
C ILE A 306 17.69 1.41 -0.58
N ALA A 307 18.72 1.93 0.10
CA ALA A 307 20.03 1.28 0.13
C ALA A 307 19.95 -0.12 0.76
N GLU A 308 19.13 -0.31 1.80
CA GLU A 308 18.89 -1.60 2.43
C GLU A 308 18.23 -2.63 1.51
N MET A 309 17.49 -2.18 0.48
CA MET A 309 16.88 -3.08 -0.51
C MET A 309 17.94 -3.76 -1.40
N LYS A 310 19.18 -3.24 -1.44
CA LYS A 310 20.31 -3.76 -2.24
C LYS A 310 19.93 -4.00 -3.71
N ILE A 311 19.13 -3.10 -4.27
CA ILE A 311 18.76 -3.12 -5.69
C ILE A 311 19.94 -2.68 -6.54
N VAL A 312 20.59 -1.60 -6.13
CA VAL A 312 21.82 -1.08 -6.73
C VAL A 312 22.85 -0.99 -5.62
N TYR A 313 24.06 -1.46 -5.88
CA TYR A 313 25.17 -1.32 -4.94
C TYR A 313 26.49 -1.21 -5.68
N ARG A 314 27.45 -0.52 -5.06
CA ARG A 314 28.81 -0.42 -5.58
C ARG A 314 29.53 -1.74 -5.33
N GLY A 315 29.99 -2.36 -6.42
CA GLY A 315 31.00 -3.40 -6.34
C GLY A 315 32.38 -2.80 -6.08
N GLY A 316 33.41 -3.62 -6.23
CA GLY A 316 34.78 -3.17 -6.26
C GLY A 316 35.18 -2.72 -7.67
N VAL A 317 36.21 -3.35 -8.22
CA VAL A 317 36.73 -3.05 -9.56
C VAL A 317 36.62 -4.24 -10.52
N ASP A 318 36.58 -3.96 -11.82
CA ASP A 318 36.70 -4.97 -12.86
C ASP A 318 38.17 -5.38 -13.07
N SER A 319 38.41 -6.33 -13.98
CA SER A 319 39.76 -6.83 -14.30
C SER A 319 40.73 -5.75 -14.80
N GLU A 320 40.22 -4.60 -15.24
CA GLU A 320 41.01 -3.46 -15.72
C GLU A 320 41.07 -2.31 -14.69
N GLY A 321 40.58 -2.54 -13.47
CA GLY A 321 40.61 -1.56 -12.39
C GLY A 321 39.51 -0.49 -12.47
N ARG A 322 38.52 -0.63 -13.36
CA ARG A 322 37.38 0.30 -13.43
C ARG A 322 36.37 -0.04 -12.34
N PRO A 323 35.79 0.95 -11.67
CA PRO A 323 34.80 0.67 -10.64
C PRO A 323 33.53 0.03 -11.23
N VAL A 324 32.95 -0.88 -10.47
CA VAL A 324 31.79 -1.67 -10.90
C VAL A 324 30.55 -1.24 -10.13
N MET A 325 29.46 -0.98 -10.86
CA MET A 325 28.13 -0.83 -10.29
C MET A 325 27.31 -2.09 -10.57
N VAL A 326 26.69 -2.63 -9.54
CA VAL A 326 25.85 -3.83 -9.66
C VAL A 326 24.39 -3.48 -9.48
N ILE A 327 23.55 -4.02 -10.36
CA ILE A 327 22.10 -3.92 -10.31
C ILE A 327 21.51 -5.32 -10.19
N VAL A 328 20.67 -5.53 -9.17
CA VAL A 328 20.01 -6.80 -8.90
C VAL A 328 18.54 -6.70 -9.31
N GLY A 329 18.19 -7.26 -10.47
CA GLY A 329 16.85 -7.15 -11.04
C GLY A 329 15.74 -7.69 -10.13
N ALA A 330 15.94 -8.86 -9.53
CA ALA A 330 14.95 -9.46 -8.62
C ALA A 330 14.65 -8.58 -7.39
N HIS A 331 15.63 -7.84 -6.86
CA HIS A 331 15.41 -6.94 -5.73
C HIS A 331 14.58 -5.73 -6.12
N PHE A 332 14.77 -5.19 -7.34
CA PHE A 332 13.93 -4.10 -7.84
C PHE A 332 12.47 -4.52 -7.86
N LEU A 333 12.19 -5.73 -8.38
CA LEU A 333 10.83 -6.26 -8.52
C LEU A 333 10.15 -6.57 -7.19
N LEU A 334 10.91 -7.02 -6.18
CA LEU A 334 10.36 -7.45 -4.89
C LEU A 334 10.30 -6.34 -3.85
N ARG A 335 11.15 -5.31 -3.95
CA ARG A 335 11.40 -4.35 -2.88
C ARG A 335 11.27 -2.89 -3.30
N CYS A 336 11.34 -2.55 -4.59
CA CYS A 336 11.30 -1.16 -5.05
C CYS A 336 9.86 -0.63 -5.11
N LEU A 337 9.46 0.03 -4.04
CA LEU A 337 8.12 0.58 -3.84
C LEU A 337 8.03 2.03 -4.35
N ASP A 338 9.03 2.86 -4.02
CA ASP A 338 9.08 4.27 -4.42
C ASP A 338 10.05 4.53 -5.58
N LEU A 339 9.51 4.61 -6.80
CA LEU A 339 10.30 4.90 -8.01
C LEU A 339 10.97 6.28 -7.97
N GLU A 340 10.38 7.29 -7.33
CA GLU A 340 10.97 8.63 -7.29
C GLU A 340 12.19 8.68 -6.38
N ARG A 341 12.06 8.15 -5.16
CA ARG A 341 13.19 8.03 -4.25
C ARG A 341 14.24 7.05 -4.78
N PHE A 342 13.83 6.00 -5.49
CA PHE A 342 14.77 5.11 -6.17
C PHE A 342 15.59 5.84 -7.24
N VAL A 343 14.95 6.66 -8.08
CA VAL A 343 15.67 7.50 -9.07
C VAL A 343 16.65 8.43 -8.36
N LEU A 344 16.27 9.05 -7.25
CA LEU A 344 17.18 9.88 -6.45
C LEU A 344 18.37 9.08 -5.90
N TYR A 345 18.11 7.86 -5.40
CA TYR A 345 19.15 6.96 -4.94
C TYR A 345 20.11 6.56 -6.06
N VAL A 346 19.59 6.20 -7.24
CA VAL A 346 20.41 5.88 -8.42
C VAL A 346 21.27 7.08 -8.81
N VAL A 347 20.72 8.29 -8.90
CA VAL A 347 21.51 9.50 -9.21
C VAL A 347 22.64 9.71 -8.20
N LYS A 348 22.33 9.58 -6.90
CA LYS A 348 23.31 9.74 -5.81
C LYS A 348 24.41 8.69 -5.84
N GLU A 349 24.07 7.44 -6.12
CA GLU A 349 25.03 6.33 -6.15
C GLU A 349 25.90 6.33 -7.41
N PHE A 350 25.34 6.74 -8.54
CA PHE A 350 26.07 6.81 -9.80
C PHE A 350 26.97 8.05 -9.90
N GLU A 351 26.64 9.17 -9.26
CA GLU A 351 27.41 10.42 -9.34
C GLU A 351 28.94 10.25 -9.18
N PRO A 352 29.48 9.58 -8.14
CA PRO A 352 30.92 9.42 -8.02
C PRO A 352 31.53 8.47 -9.06
N LEU A 353 30.72 7.59 -9.66
CA LEU A 353 31.18 6.59 -10.64
C LEU A 353 31.21 7.15 -12.06
N ILE A 354 30.20 7.93 -12.45
CA ILE A 354 30.07 8.48 -13.80
C ILE A 354 31.16 9.51 -14.13
N GLN A 355 31.99 9.92 -13.17
CA GLN A 355 33.13 10.80 -13.38
C GLN A 355 34.32 10.10 -14.05
N LYS A 356 34.40 8.77 -13.96
CA LYS A 356 35.48 7.93 -14.53
C LYS A 356 34.88 6.80 -15.37
N PRO A 357 35.67 6.15 -16.24
CA PRO A 357 35.21 4.96 -16.93
C PRO A 357 34.77 3.88 -15.93
N TYR A 358 33.55 3.35 -16.07
CA TYR A 358 32.97 2.37 -15.13
C TYR A 358 32.26 1.24 -15.86
N THR A 359 32.04 0.13 -15.15
CA THR A 359 31.38 -1.07 -15.66
C THR A 359 30.07 -1.31 -14.91
N LEU A 360 29.03 -1.74 -15.61
CA LEU A 360 27.76 -2.15 -15.02
C LEU A 360 27.62 -3.67 -15.05
N VAL A 361 27.12 -4.26 -13.97
CA VAL A 361 26.73 -5.68 -13.91
C VAL A 361 25.26 -5.75 -13.54
N TYR A 362 24.44 -6.40 -14.35
CA TYR A 362 23.02 -6.61 -14.10
C TYR A 362 22.72 -8.10 -13.88
N PHE A 363 22.21 -8.44 -12.70
CA PHE A 363 21.76 -9.79 -12.38
C PHE A 363 20.27 -9.94 -12.70
N HIS A 364 19.94 -10.75 -13.71
CA HIS A 364 18.56 -11.02 -14.11
C HIS A 364 17.96 -12.28 -13.46
N SER A 365 18.74 -13.07 -12.72
CA SER A 365 18.27 -14.28 -12.05
C SER A 365 16.95 -14.05 -11.30
N ALA A 366 15.97 -14.94 -11.47
CA ALA A 366 14.65 -14.87 -10.85
C ALA A 366 13.78 -13.62 -11.18
N ALA A 367 14.21 -12.74 -12.10
CA ALA A 367 13.43 -11.58 -12.55
C ALA A 367 12.44 -11.89 -13.69
N SER A 368 12.25 -13.16 -14.03
CA SER A 368 11.51 -13.61 -15.23
C SER A 368 9.98 -13.58 -15.11
N LEU A 369 9.40 -13.32 -13.93
CA LEU A 369 7.98 -13.60 -13.67
C LEU A 369 7.04 -12.40 -13.46
N GLN A 370 7.48 -11.14 -13.51
CA GLN A 370 6.53 -10.00 -13.45
C GLN A 370 7.13 -8.63 -13.86
N MET A 371 6.22 -7.67 -14.10
CA MET A 371 6.37 -6.34 -14.74
C MET A 371 7.74 -5.67 -14.62
N GLN A 372 8.41 -5.51 -15.75
CA GLN A 372 9.65 -4.73 -15.91
C GLN A 372 9.33 -3.22 -15.96
N PRO A 373 10.27 -2.35 -15.56
CA PRO A 373 10.07 -0.90 -15.72
C PRO A 373 9.82 -0.57 -17.20
N ASP A 374 8.77 0.21 -17.48
CA ASP A 374 8.37 0.59 -18.84
C ASP A 374 9.50 1.36 -19.56
N LEU A 375 9.56 1.26 -20.88
CA LEU A 375 10.54 1.90 -21.77
C LEU A 375 10.65 3.41 -21.49
N GLY A 376 9.51 4.06 -21.21
CA GLY A 376 9.45 5.48 -20.87
C GLY A 376 10.19 5.82 -19.56
N PHE A 377 10.15 4.93 -18.57
CA PHE A 377 10.90 5.10 -17.33
C PHE A 377 12.41 5.00 -17.58
N MET A 378 12.84 4.01 -18.36
CA MET A 378 14.25 3.81 -18.69
C MET A 378 14.84 4.99 -19.47
N LYS A 379 14.12 5.49 -20.49
CA LYS A 379 14.52 6.68 -21.24
C LYS A 379 14.67 7.91 -20.33
N ARG A 380 13.70 8.12 -19.44
CA ARG A 380 13.73 9.24 -18.48
C ARG A 380 14.88 9.13 -17.48
N LEU A 381 15.16 7.94 -16.95
CA LEU A 381 16.28 7.72 -16.04
C LEU A 381 17.61 8.04 -16.72
N GLN A 382 17.79 7.61 -17.97
CA GLN A 382 18.98 7.92 -18.77
C GLN A 382 19.13 9.43 -19.03
N GLN A 383 18.03 10.15 -19.30
CA GLN A 383 18.05 11.60 -19.43
C GLN A 383 18.43 12.29 -18.11
N ILE A 384 17.93 11.79 -16.98
CA ILE A 384 18.27 12.31 -15.65
C ILE A 384 19.75 12.09 -15.32
N LEU A 385 20.32 10.91 -15.65
CA LEU A 385 21.74 10.59 -15.48
C LEU A 385 22.66 11.36 -16.45
N GLY A 386 22.10 11.86 -17.55
CA GLY A 386 22.77 12.72 -18.52
C GLY A 386 23.83 12.01 -19.39
N ARG A 387 24.44 12.76 -20.31
CA ARG A 387 25.39 12.19 -21.31
C ARG A 387 26.69 11.67 -20.72
N LYS A 388 27.11 12.18 -19.54
CA LYS A 388 28.34 11.75 -18.87
C LYS A 388 28.30 10.25 -18.55
N HIS A 389 27.15 9.77 -18.08
CA HIS A 389 26.88 8.36 -17.84
C HIS A 389 27.17 7.50 -19.08
N GLN A 390 26.62 7.89 -20.24
CA GLN A 390 26.77 7.12 -21.48
C GLN A 390 28.20 7.10 -22.03
N ARG A 391 28.90 8.24 -21.93
CA ARG A 391 30.29 8.40 -22.42
C ARG A 391 31.28 7.56 -21.60
N ASN A 392 31.14 7.58 -20.29
CA ASN A 392 32.06 6.90 -19.37
C ASN A 392 31.67 5.45 -19.07
N LEU A 393 30.47 5.01 -19.47
CA LEU A 393 30.12 3.61 -19.42
C LEU A 393 31.05 2.81 -20.36
N HIS A 394 31.74 1.79 -19.83
CA HIS A 394 32.59 0.90 -20.63
C HIS A 394 31.81 -0.31 -21.15
N ALA A 395 31.21 -1.08 -20.24
CA ALA A 395 30.47 -2.30 -20.56
C ALA A 395 29.27 -2.50 -19.62
N ILE A 396 28.25 -3.19 -20.11
CA ILE A 396 27.09 -3.68 -19.35
C ILE A 396 27.09 -5.21 -19.44
N TYR A 397 27.46 -5.90 -18.36
CA TYR A 397 27.38 -7.35 -18.27
C TYR A 397 26.02 -7.80 -17.75
N VAL A 398 25.22 -8.48 -18.59
CA VAL A 398 23.89 -8.98 -18.24
C VAL A 398 23.99 -10.47 -17.94
N LEU A 399 23.84 -10.83 -16.66
CA LEU A 399 23.90 -12.22 -16.20
C LEU A 399 22.53 -12.90 -16.26
N HIS A 400 22.48 -14.11 -16.82
CA HIS A 400 21.30 -14.95 -17.03
C HIS A 400 20.20 -14.27 -17.88
N PRO A 401 20.53 -13.77 -19.09
CA PRO A 401 19.56 -13.10 -19.93
C PRO A 401 18.48 -14.07 -20.42
N THR A 402 17.21 -13.76 -20.14
CA THR A 402 16.06 -14.48 -20.71
C THR A 402 15.77 -14.01 -22.14
N LEU A 403 15.02 -14.81 -22.91
CA LEU A 403 14.54 -14.40 -24.24
C LEU A 403 13.72 -13.10 -24.17
N GLY A 404 12.88 -12.96 -23.14
CA GLY A 404 12.09 -11.75 -22.90
C GLY A 404 12.97 -10.53 -22.63
N LEU A 405 14.01 -10.65 -21.79
CA LEU A 405 14.95 -9.55 -21.55
C LEU A 405 15.71 -9.16 -22.82
N ARG A 406 16.18 -10.14 -23.61
CA ARG A 406 16.88 -9.88 -24.88
C ARG A 406 15.97 -9.14 -25.86
N ALA A 407 14.69 -9.54 -25.95
CA ALA A 407 13.69 -8.86 -26.77
C ALA A 407 13.39 -7.43 -26.27
N GLY A 408 13.29 -7.23 -24.94
CA GLY A 408 13.10 -5.92 -24.33
C GLY A 408 14.28 -4.97 -24.57
N ILE A 409 15.52 -5.47 -24.43
CA ILE A 409 16.73 -4.71 -24.76
C ILE A 409 16.77 -4.35 -26.24
N PHE A 410 16.40 -5.29 -27.13
CA PHE A 410 16.29 -5.02 -28.57
C PHE A 410 15.23 -3.95 -28.88
N ALA A 411 14.07 -3.99 -28.22
CA ALA A 411 13.05 -2.94 -28.37
C ALA A 411 13.56 -1.57 -27.90
N LEU A 412 14.28 -1.51 -26.78
CA LEU A 412 14.90 -0.28 -26.26
C LEU A 412 15.92 0.33 -27.22
N GLN A 413 16.63 -0.48 -28.02
CA GLN A 413 17.58 0.01 -29.03
C GLN A 413 16.92 0.91 -30.08
N LEU A 414 15.62 0.75 -30.34
CA LEU A 414 14.88 1.55 -31.32
C LEU A 414 14.56 2.97 -30.82
N PHE A 415 14.65 3.22 -29.51
CA PHE A 415 14.21 4.47 -28.88
C PHE A 415 15.34 5.25 -28.18
N VAL A 416 16.56 4.70 -28.15
CA VAL A 416 17.71 5.22 -27.39
C VAL A 416 18.96 5.19 -28.26
N ASP A 417 19.83 6.20 -28.11
CA ASP A 417 21.10 6.31 -28.84
C ASP A 417 21.93 5.00 -28.79
N GLY A 418 22.32 4.50 -29.97
CA GLY A 418 22.90 3.17 -30.17
C GLY A 418 24.26 2.91 -29.50
N GLU A 419 24.96 3.95 -29.04
CA GLU A 419 26.32 3.84 -28.49
C GLU A 419 26.38 3.12 -27.13
N VAL A 420 25.31 3.18 -26.34
CA VAL A 420 25.22 2.46 -25.06
C VAL A 420 25.01 0.96 -25.29
N TRP A 421 24.20 0.60 -26.30
CA TRP A 421 23.78 -0.78 -26.51
C TRP A 421 24.86 -1.67 -27.11
N LYS A 422 25.81 -1.10 -27.86
CA LYS A 422 27.01 -1.79 -28.33
C LYS A 422 27.90 -2.30 -27.19
N LYS A 423 27.70 -1.77 -25.98
CA LYS A 423 28.46 -2.11 -24.77
C LYS A 423 27.81 -3.22 -23.94
N VAL A 424 26.65 -3.74 -24.37
CA VAL A 424 25.95 -4.82 -23.66
C VAL A 424 26.56 -6.17 -24.01
N VAL A 425 26.99 -6.90 -22.99
CA VAL A 425 27.56 -8.24 -23.07
C VAL A 425 26.67 -9.20 -22.30
N TYR A 426 26.09 -10.17 -23.00
CA TYR A 426 25.27 -11.21 -22.42
C TYR A 426 26.14 -12.33 -21.84
N VAL A 427 25.91 -12.68 -20.58
CA VAL A 427 26.65 -13.70 -19.85
C VAL A 427 25.67 -14.74 -19.31
N ASP A 428 25.77 -15.98 -19.79
CA ASP A 428 24.84 -17.04 -19.41
C ASP A 428 25.26 -17.77 -18.12
N ARG A 429 26.50 -17.57 -17.64
CA ARG A 429 27.07 -18.26 -16.46
C ARG A 429 27.87 -17.33 -15.55
N LEU A 430 27.81 -17.55 -14.24
CA LEU A 430 28.60 -16.80 -13.26
C LEU A 430 30.12 -16.89 -13.51
N VAL A 431 30.62 -18.07 -13.90
CA VAL A 431 32.05 -18.27 -14.18
C VAL A 431 32.54 -17.41 -15.35
N GLN A 432 31.67 -17.15 -16.33
CA GLN A 432 32.03 -16.28 -17.46
C GLN A 432 32.10 -14.82 -17.00
N LEU A 433 31.19 -14.39 -16.10
CA LEU A 433 31.25 -13.06 -15.51
C LEU A 433 32.56 -12.83 -14.75
N PHE A 434 33.06 -13.85 -14.05
CA PHE A 434 34.31 -13.75 -13.28
C PHE A 434 35.57 -13.54 -14.12
N ARG A 435 35.50 -13.73 -15.44
CA ARG A 435 36.58 -13.35 -16.35
C ARG A 435 36.71 -11.84 -16.52
N TYR A 436 35.61 -11.11 -16.32
CA TYR A 436 35.53 -9.66 -16.47
C TYR A 436 35.57 -8.95 -15.12
N VAL A 437 34.89 -9.49 -14.11
CA VAL A 437 34.85 -8.90 -12.77
C VAL A 437 35.18 -9.98 -11.74
N PRO A 438 36.32 -9.88 -11.02
CA PRO A 438 36.70 -10.88 -10.02
C PRO A 438 35.61 -11.06 -8.96
N ARG A 439 35.43 -12.30 -8.50
CA ARG A 439 34.35 -12.67 -7.57
C ARG A 439 34.42 -11.86 -6.27
N GLU A 440 35.62 -11.61 -5.76
CA GLU A 440 35.89 -10.91 -4.50
C GLU A 440 35.38 -9.46 -4.52
N GLN A 441 35.17 -8.90 -5.72
CA GLN A 441 34.70 -7.55 -5.96
C GLN A 441 33.16 -7.47 -5.99
N LEU A 442 32.46 -8.61 -5.89
CA LEU A 442 31.00 -8.70 -6.04
C LEU A 442 30.33 -9.40 -4.86
N THR A 443 29.33 -8.74 -4.26
CA THR A 443 28.44 -9.34 -3.26
C THR A 443 27.22 -9.99 -3.92
N ILE A 444 27.38 -11.23 -4.37
CA ILE A 444 26.35 -11.93 -5.17
C ILE A 444 25.28 -12.56 -4.24
N PRO A 445 23.98 -12.28 -4.44
CA PRO A 445 22.90 -12.90 -3.66
C PRO A 445 22.78 -14.42 -3.87
N ASP A 446 22.34 -15.14 -2.84
CA ASP A 446 22.24 -16.62 -2.87
C ASP A 446 21.33 -17.17 -3.96
N PHE A 447 20.21 -16.49 -4.25
CA PHE A 447 19.29 -16.90 -5.31
C PHE A 447 19.92 -16.82 -6.72
N VAL A 448 20.95 -15.99 -6.92
CA VAL A 448 21.66 -15.90 -8.20
C VAL A 448 22.48 -17.17 -8.43
N PHE A 449 23.15 -17.67 -7.39
CA PHE A 449 23.87 -18.94 -7.44
C PHE A 449 22.93 -20.12 -7.62
N GLN A 450 21.80 -20.11 -6.91
CA GLN A 450 20.79 -21.15 -7.05
C GLN A 450 20.23 -21.20 -8.48
N HIS A 451 19.93 -20.05 -9.08
CA HIS A 451 19.46 -20.01 -10.47
C HIS A 451 20.53 -20.48 -11.46
N ASP A 452 21.80 -20.12 -11.27
CA ASP A 452 22.90 -20.64 -12.10
C ASP A 452 23.02 -22.17 -11.98
N LEU A 453 22.83 -22.72 -10.78
CA LEU A 453 22.80 -24.18 -10.57
C LEU A 453 21.58 -24.85 -11.23
N GLU A 454 20.39 -24.26 -11.13
CA GLU A 454 19.18 -24.82 -11.74
C GLU A 454 19.24 -24.81 -13.26
N VAL A 455 19.74 -23.71 -13.85
CA VAL A 455 19.80 -23.54 -15.31
C VAL A 455 21.04 -24.19 -15.92
N ASN A 456 22.19 -24.13 -15.22
CA ASN A 456 23.50 -24.55 -15.75
C ASN A 456 24.17 -25.69 -14.97
N GLY A 457 23.65 -26.14 -13.83
CA GLY A 457 24.30 -27.12 -12.93
C GLY A 457 24.50 -28.53 -13.51
N GLY A 458 23.78 -28.90 -14.57
CA GLY A 458 24.06 -30.11 -15.34
C GLY A 458 25.36 -30.06 -16.17
N LYS A 459 25.97 -28.88 -16.34
CA LYS A 459 27.09 -28.63 -17.27
C LYS A 459 28.38 -28.15 -16.58
N GLY A 460 28.71 -28.73 -15.43
CA GLY A 460 30.10 -28.74 -14.93
C GLY A 460 30.45 -27.82 -13.77
N LEU A 461 29.50 -27.47 -12.90
CA LEU A 461 29.76 -26.68 -11.69
C LEU A 461 29.30 -27.43 -10.43
N ILE A 462 30.20 -27.56 -9.45
CA ILE A 462 29.88 -28.02 -8.10
C ILE A 462 30.03 -26.80 -7.19
N VAL A 463 28.94 -26.38 -6.55
CA VAL A 463 28.96 -25.36 -5.50
C VAL A 463 29.01 -26.07 -4.16
N ASP A 464 30.08 -25.89 -3.40
CA ASP A 464 30.15 -26.41 -2.04
C ASP A 464 29.16 -25.62 -1.16
N PRO A 465 28.13 -26.26 -0.58
CA PRO A 465 27.12 -25.59 0.23
C PRO A 465 27.69 -24.92 1.49
N ARG A 466 28.85 -25.37 2.00
CA ARG A 466 29.45 -24.86 3.24
C ARG A 466 30.36 -23.65 3.01
N THR A 467 31.11 -23.66 1.92
CA THR A 467 32.10 -22.61 1.63
C THR A 467 31.65 -21.64 0.56
N LYS A 468 30.55 -21.94 -0.15
CA LYS A 468 30.07 -21.25 -1.36
C LYS A 468 31.13 -21.18 -2.46
N TYR A 469 32.20 -21.98 -2.40
CA TYR A 469 33.21 -22.05 -3.46
C TYR A 469 32.66 -22.78 -4.68
N ILE A 470 33.05 -22.28 -5.85
CA ILE A 470 32.61 -22.78 -7.14
C ILE A 470 33.77 -23.58 -7.74
N TYR A 471 33.55 -24.87 -7.96
CA TYR A 471 34.51 -25.76 -8.62
C TYR A 471 34.05 -26.09 -10.03
N GLN A 472 34.98 -26.10 -10.98
CA GLN A 472 34.76 -26.76 -12.26
C GLN A 472 34.80 -28.27 -12.07
N ARG A 473 33.80 -28.96 -12.60
CA ARG A 473 33.81 -30.42 -12.65
C ARG A 473 34.95 -30.85 -13.61
N PRO A 474 35.90 -31.69 -13.18
CA PRO A 474 36.92 -32.20 -14.10
C PRO A 474 36.23 -32.97 -15.22
N SER A 475 36.63 -32.67 -16.46
CA SER A 475 36.15 -33.37 -17.66
C SER A 475 36.56 -34.84 -17.58
N ALA A 476 35.57 -35.73 -17.62
CA ALA A 476 35.79 -37.18 -17.78
C ALA A 476 36.22 -37.51 -19.20
#